data_AF-A0A849GDJ0-F1
#
_entry.id   AF-A0A849GDJ0-F1
#
_cell.length_a   1.000
_cell.length_b   1.000
_cell.length_c   1.000
_cell.angle_alpha   90.00
_cell.angle_beta   90.00
_cell.angle_gamma   90.00
#
_symmetry.space_group_name_H-M   'P 1'
#
loop_
_entity.id
_entity.type
_entity.pdbx_description
1 polymer ?
#
loop_
_entity_poly.entity_id
_entity_poly.type
_entity_poly.pdbx_seq_one_letter_code
_entity_poly.pdbx_strand_id
1 'polypeptide(L)'
;MSVSAPDRIGRFDGRALNVDACLGITALIALTAIPVAGAPVALVYLASGVALAAFRPALTAVELLEARLLLILPALCLFSAIWSQFPTETLRSSIQLMATIVIAVLISQRVRPLTALTAIVAGLLPLVLASVLFGAYRSDTGALVGLFGSKNEMAGMSAILALIGVGLAVSATIRWPVRLLGAAGFLLGVTAILLAQSVGALIYLPFGLGAYLAVLIAARLPVSARLVAVLFGGLVSCLMAVAIAAHFALASAAFLDLTGKDLTLTGRIELWQVALNLIAERPLLGTGFQAFWVPDHAPAEALWTIFGIDSRSGFNFHNAYLS
;
A
#
# COMPACT_ATOMS: atom_id res chain seq x y z
N MET A 1 -19.07 28.81 -10.00
CA MET A 1 -20.47 28.33 -9.89
C MET A 1 -20.55 27.43 -8.66
N SER A 2 -21.32 27.82 -7.65
CA SER A 2 -21.44 27.05 -6.41
C SER A 2 -22.22 25.76 -6.68
N VAL A 3 -21.53 24.62 -6.63
CA VAL A 3 -22.18 23.31 -6.61
C VAL A 3 -22.98 23.22 -5.30
N SER A 4 -24.30 23.10 -5.43
CA SER A 4 -25.25 23.11 -4.34
C SER A 4 -25.04 21.94 -3.37
N ALA A 5 -25.43 22.20 -2.11
CA ALA A 5 -25.30 21.37 -0.91
C ALA A 5 -25.68 19.87 -1.08
N PRO A 6 -25.12 18.97 -0.25
CA PRO A 6 -25.30 17.53 -0.39
C PRO A 6 -26.75 17.09 -0.18
N ASP A 7 -27.29 16.32 -1.14
CA ASP A 7 -28.53 15.59 -0.98
C ASP A 7 -28.43 14.55 0.15
N ARG A 8 -29.45 14.59 1.00
CA ARG A 8 -29.53 13.94 2.31
C ARG A 8 -30.52 12.79 2.22
N ILE A 9 -30.07 11.57 1.92
CA ILE A 9 -30.97 10.40 1.87
C ILE A 9 -31.11 9.82 3.28
N GLY A 10 -32.32 9.88 3.85
CA GLY A 10 -32.64 9.29 5.16
C GLY A 10 -32.14 10.11 6.36
N ARG A 11 -33.05 10.43 7.28
CA ARG A 11 -32.71 10.98 8.60
C ARG A 11 -32.77 9.85 9.62
N PHE A 12 -31.63 9.49 10.20
CA PHE A 12 -31.58 8.76 11.47
C PHE A 12 -31.15 9.79 12.53
N ASP A 13 -31.97 9.99 13.57
CA ASP A 13 -31.72 10.96 14.66
C ASP A 13 -31.46 12.41 14.16
N GLY A 14 -32.22 12.88 13.17
CA GLY A 14 -32.13 14.27 12.69
C GLY A 14 -30.84 14.61 11.92
N ARG A 15 -29.92 13.66 11.73
CA ARG A 15 -28.74 13.80 10.88
C ARG A 15 -28.97 13.11 9.54
N ALA A 16 -28.61 13.82 8.48
CA ALA A 16 -28.62 13.25 7.15
C ALA A 16 -27.50 12.22 6.98
N LEU A 17 -27.82 11.06 6.41
CA LEU A 17 -26.81 10.11 5.99
C LEU A 17 -25.98 10.72 4.85
N ASN A 18 -24.66 10.78 5.04
CA ASN A 18 -23.76 11.14 3.95
C ASN A 18 -23.44 9.89 3.14
N VAL A 19 -24.14 9.71 2.02
CA VAL A 19 -24.02 8.55 1.13
C VAL A 19 -22.57 8.34 0.66
N ASP A 20 -21.86 9.41 0.32
CA ASP A 20 -20.45 9.30 -0.11
C ASP A 20 -19.55 8.78 1.01
N ALA A 21 -19.78 9.24 2.24
CA ALA A 21 -19.03 8.76 3.39
C ALA A 21 -19.32 7.28 3.65
N CYS A 22 -20.58 6.84 3.55
CA CYS A 22 -20.95 5.43 3.69
C CYS A 22 -20.27 4.55 2.63
N LEU A 23 -20.40 4.91 1.35
CA LEU A 23 -19.79 4.15 0.26
C LEU A 23 -18.26 4.14 0.35
N GLY A 24 -17.64 5.26 0.71
CA GLY A 24 -16.19 5.35 0.91
C GLY A 24 -15.70 4.52 2.10
N ILE A 25 -16.44 4.49 3.22
CA ILE A 25 -16.13 3.60 4.35
C ILE A 25 -16.24 2.14 3.91
N THR A 26 -17.32 1.76 3.22
CA THR A 26 -17.51 0.40 2.71
C THR A 26 -16.39 -0.01 1.76
N ALA A 27 -16.00 0.87 0.82
CA ALA A 27 -14.89 0.62 -0.08
C ALA A 27 -13.57 0.42 0.68
N LEU A 28 -13.25 1.28 1.66
CA LEU A 28 -12.00 1.16 2.42
C LEU A 28 -11.96 -0.11 3.28
N ILE A 29 -13.05 -0.47 3.94
CA ILE A 29 -13.12 -1.73 4.72
C ILE A 29 -12.98 -2.92 3.78
N ALA A 30 -13.69 -2.92 2.64
CA ALA A 30 -13.55 -3.98 1.64
C ALA A 30 -12.09 -4.09 1.16
N LEU A 31 -11.46 -2.96 0.80
CA LEU A 31 -10.05 -2.91 0.38
C LEU A 31 -9.12 -3.61 1.35
N THR A 32 -9.28 -3.39 2.66
CA THR A 32 -8.44 -4.03 3.69
C THR A 32 -8.61 -5.55 3.77
N ALA A 33 -9.77 -6.07 3.35
CA ALA A 33 -10.09 -7.49 3.41
C ALA A 33 -9.85 -8.23 2.08
N ILE A 34 -9.52 -7.52 0.98
CA ILE A 34 -9.23 -8.15 -0.33
C ILE A 34 -8.14 -9.24 -0.24
N PRO A 35 -6.99 -9.04 0.43
CA PRO A 35 -5.95 -10.06 0.50
C PRO A 35 -6.39 -11.37 1.17
N VAL A 36 -7.41 -11.30 2.04
CA VAL A 36 -7.91 -12.45 2.81
C VAL A 36 -9.10 -13.12 2.11
N ALA A 37 -10.04 -12.32 1.60
CA ALA A 37 -11.32 -12.81 1.09
C ALA A 37 -11.40 -12.85 -0.45
N GLY A 38 -10.43 -12.26 -1.16
CA GLY A 38 -10.34 -12.32 -2.61
C GLY A 38 -11.50 -11.65 -3.37
N ALA A 39 -11.98 -12.32 -4.41
CA ALA A 39 -12.87 -11.75 -5.42
C ALA A 39 -14.22 -11.21 -4.89
N PRO A 40 -14.94 -11.87 -3.95
CA PRO A 40 -16.20 -11.36 -3.43
C PRO A 40 -16.06 -9.97 -2.78
N VAL A 41 -15.00 -9.75 -2.02
CA VAL A 41 -14.75 -8.47 -1.36
C VAL A 41 -14.20 -7.44 -2.34
N ALA A 42 -13.40 -7.86 -3.33
CA ALA A 42 -13.02 -7.00 -4.44
C ALA A 42 -14.25 -6.46 -5.20
N LEU A 43 -15.30 -7.27 -5.38
CA LEU A 43 -16.55 -6.82 -5.98
C LEU A 43 -17.25 -5.77 -5.11
N VAL A 44 -17.26 -5.92 -3.78
CA VAL A 44 -17.81 -4.90 -2.87
C VAL A 44 -17.05 -3.58 -2.98
N TYR A 45 -15.72 -3.63 -3.05
CA TYR A 45 -14.87 -2.45 -3.28
C TYR A 45 -15.22 -1.76 -4.60
N LEU A 46 -15.26 -2.52 -5.70
CA LEU A 46 -15.59 -2.00 -7.03
C LEU A 46 -17.00 -1.45 -7.09
N ALA A 47 -18.00 -2.17 -6.57
CA ALA A 47 -19.39 -1.73 -6.56
C ALA A 47 -19.58 -0.42 -5.78
N SER A 48 -18.91 -0.30 -4.63
CA SER A 48 -18.94 0.92 -3.82
C SER A 48 -18.29 2.09 -4.56
N GLY A 49 -17.18 1.84 -5.26
CA GLY A 49 -16.48 2.81 -6.10
C GLY A 49 -17.29 3.26 -7.31
N VAL A 50 -17.93 2.32 -8.02
CA VAL A 50 -18.83 2.62 -9.14
C VAL A 50 -20.04 3.41 -8.64
N ALA A 51 -20.62 3.05 -7.49
CA ALA A 51 -21.72 3.81 -6.90
C ALA A 51 -21.30 5.25 -6.54
N LEU A 52 -20.10 5.44 -5.99
CA LEU A 52 -19.54 6.77 -5.74
C LEU A 52 -19.47 7.59 -7.03
N ALA A 53 -18.97 7.00 -8.12
CA ALA A 53 -18.90 7.67 -9.41
C ALA A 53 -20.30 7.98 -9.99
N ALA A 54 -21.18 6.98 -9.99
CA ALA A 54 -22.48 7.02 -10.67
C ALA A 54 -23.51 7.91 -9.97
N PHE A 55 -23.46 8.06 -8.64
CA PHE A 55 -24.39 8.93 -7.91
C PHE A 55 -24.12 10.42 -8.12
N ARG A 56 -22.89 10.81 -8.53
CA ARG A 56 -22.55 12.21 -8.85
C ARG A 56 -21.60 12.33 -10.04
N PRO A 57 -22.07 12.01 -11.27
CA PRO A 57 -21.20 11.91 -12.44
C PRO A 57 -20.56 13.25 -12.81
N ALA A 58 -21.29 14.37 -12.67
CA ALA A 58 -20.76 15.70 -12.96
C ALA A 58 -19.63 16.09 -11.98
N LEU A 59 -19.79 15.78 -10.68
CA LEU A 59 -18.76 16.01 -9.67
C LEU A 59 -17.55 15.11 -9.91
N THR A 60 -17.79 13.82 -10.22
CA THR A 60 -16.76 12.86 -10.57
C THR A 60 -15.90 13.36 -11.73
N ALA A 61 -16.51 13.90 -12.79
CA ALA A 61 -15.74 14.44 -13.91
C ALA A 61 -14.81 15.58 -13.47
N VAL A 62 -15.28 16.50 -12.63
CA VAL A 62 -14.46 17.60 -12.10
C VAL A 62 -13.31 17.06 -11.24
N GLU A 63 -13.59 16.16 -10.29
CA GLU A 63 -12.58 15.59 -9.39
C GLU A 63 -11.49 14.83 -10.17
N LEU A 64 -11.86 14.11 -11.23
CA LEU A 64 -10.91 13.40 -12.09
C LEU A 64 -10.07 14.35 -12.96
N LEU A 65 -10.65 15.46 -13.44
CA LEU A 65 -9.92 16.49 -14.18
C LEU A 65 -8.92 17.26 -13.30
N GLU A 66 -9.26 17.48 -12.03
CA GLU A 66 -8.36 18.03 -11.02
C GLU A 66 -7.22 17.05 -10.71
N ALA A 67 -7.53 15.75 -10.62
CA ALA A 67 -6.57 14.67 -10.39
C ALA A 67 -5.87 14.15 -11.66
N ARG A 68 -5.95 14.85 -12.79
CA ARG A 68 -5.46 14.37 -14.10
C ARG A 68 -4.03 13.84 -14.10
N LEU A 69 -3.14 14.44 -13.30
CA LEU A 69 -1.75 14.01 -13.20
C LEU A 69 -1.62 12.60 -12.60
N LEU A 70 -2.49 12.23 -11.66
CA LEU A 70 -2.55 10.89 -11.07
C LEU A 70 -3.08 9.85 -12.06
N LEU A 71 -3.84 10.28 -13.08
CA LEU A 71 -4.42 9.40 -14.09
C LEU A 71 -3.47 9.11 -15.27
N ILE A 72 -2.37 9.87 -15.42
CA ILE A 72 -1.40 9.66 -16.51
C ILE A 72 -0.76 8.27 -16.41
N LEU A 73 -0.34 7.86 -15.22
CA LEU A 73 0.32 6.57 -15.02
C LEU A 73 -0.61 5.37 -15.34
N PRO A 74 -1.82 5.25 -14.77
CA PRO A 74 -2.72 4.15 -15.14
C PRO A 74 -3.16 4.22 -16.61
N ALA A 75 -3.25 5.42 -17.21
CA ALA A 75 -3.51 5.56 -18.64
C ALA A 75 -2.33 5.04 -19.49
N LEU A 76 -1.09 5.27 -19.07
CA LEU A 76 0.11 4.73 -19.72
C LEU A 76 0.15 3.19 -19.58
N CYS A 77 -0.18 2.64 -18.41
CA CYS A 77 -0.33 1.19 -18.22
C CYS A 77 -1.37 0.63 -19.20
N LEU A 78 -2.52 1.28 -19.34
CA LEU A 78 -3.56 0.84 -20.28
C LEU A 78 -3.07 0.93 -21.73
N PHE A 79 -2.40 2.01 -22.10
CA PHE A 79 -1.83 2.20 -23.44
C PHE A 79 -0.77 1.14 -23.77
N SER A 80 -0.06 0.64 -22.75
CA SER A 80 0.95 -0.42 -22.90
C SER A 80 0.40 -1.76 -23.39
N ALA A 81 -0.92 -1.96 -23.37
CA ALA A 81 -1.55 -3.12 -24.00
C ALA A 81 -1.28 -3.22 -25.50
N ILE A 82 -1.03 -2.10 -26.18
CA ILE A 82 -0.82 -2.05 -27.65
C ILE A 82 0.47 -2.77 -28.06
N TRP A 83 1.53 -2.69 -27.24
CA TRP A 83 2.82 -3.33 -27.53
C TRP A 83 3.16 -4.47 -26.56
N SER A 84 2.24 -4.83 -25.67
CA SER A 84 2.44 -5.90 -24.70
C SER A 84 2.55 -7.25 -25.37
N GLN A 85 3.44 -8.10 -24.85
CA GLN A 85 3.51 -9.52 -25.24
C GLN A 85 2.30 -10.32 -24.76
N PHE A 86 1.61 -9.83 -23.71
CA PHE A 86 0.40 -10.43 -23.16
C PHE A 86 -0.71 -9.37 -23.05
N PRO A 87 -1.32 -8.93 -24.18
CA PRO A 87 -2.26 -7.82 -24.20
C PRO A 87 -3.46 -8.00 -23.27
N THR A 88 -4.01 -9.22 -23.16
CA THR A 88 -5.15 -9.51 -22.30
C THR A 88 -4.80 -9.36 -20.81
N GLU A 89 -3.63 -9.85 -20.38
CA GLU A 89 -3.08 -9.67 -19.03
C GLU A 89 -2.85 -8.19 -18.71
N THR A 90 -2.21 -7.48 -19.62
CA THR A 90 -1.97 -6.04 -19.49
C THR A 90 -3.28 -5.24 -19.42
N LEU A 91 -4.26 -5.51 -20.28
CA LEU A 91 -5.56 -4.81 -20.28
C LEU A 91 -6.28 -5.00 -18.95
N ARG A 92 -6.43 -6.25 -18.48
CA ARG A 92 -7.11 -6.56 -17.21
C ARG A 92 -6.44 -5.84 -16.04
N SER A 93 -5.12 -5.98 -15.91
CA SER A 93 -4.37 -5.38 -14.81
C SER A 93 -4.40 -3.84 -14.86
N SER A 94 -4.33 -3.26 -16.05
CA SER A 94 -4.42 -1.81 -16.24
C SER A 94 -5.80 -1.26 -15.92
N ILE A 95 -6.87 -1.97 -16.28
CA ILE A 95 -8.24 -1.61 -15.91
C ILE A 95 -8.41 -1.67 -14.39
N GLN A 96 -7.87 -2.69 -13.73
CA GLN A 96 -7.87 -2.79 -12.26
C GLN A 96 -7.12 -1.62 -11.61
N LEU A 97 -5.94 -1.26 -12.13
CA LEU A 97 -5.17 -0.13 -11.63
C LEU A 97 -5.92 1.19 -11.83
N MET A 98 -6.48 1.41 -13.03
CA MET A 98 -7.29 2.60 -13.34
C MET A 98 -8.49 2.71 -12.38
N ALA A 99 -9.24 1.63 -12.20
CA ALA A 99 -10.38 1.60 -11.27
C ALA A 99 -9.93 1.91 -9.83
N THR A 100 -8.83 1.31 -9.38
CA THR A 100 -8.27 1.54 -8.03
C THR A 100 -7.91 3.01 -7.81
N ILE A 101 -7.22 3.63 -8.77
CA ILE A 101 -6.81 5.04 -8.68
C ILE A 101 -8.01 5.98 -8.74
N VAL A 102 -8.97 5.73 -9.64
CA VAL A 102 -10.22 6.50 -9.71
C VAL A 102 -10.95 6.44 -8.38
N ILE A 103 -11.16 5.26 -7.81
CA ILE A 103 -11.85 5.09 -6.53
C ILE A 103 -11.09 5.80 -5.40
N ALA A 104 -9.76 5.70 -5.38
CA ALA A 104 -8.93 6.40 -4.39
C ALA A 104 -9.06 7.93 -4.48
N VAL A 105 -9.08 8.49 -5.69
CA VAL A 105 -9.31 9.92 -5.93
C VAL A 105 -10.68 10.34 -5.38
N LEU A 106 -11.75 9.61 -5.72
CA LEU A 106 -13.09 9.92 -5.25
C LEU A 106 -13.20 9.85 -3.71
N ILE A 107 -12.60 8.83 -3.09
CA ILE A 107 -12.57 8.70 -1.63
C ILE A 107 -11.80 9.87 -1.01
N SER A 108 -10.66 10.28 -1.58
CA SER A 108 -9.85 11.37 -1.03
C SER A 108 -10.55 12.74 -1.08
N GLN A 109 -11.42 12.97 -2.06
CA GLN A 109 -12.14 14.23 -2.22
C GLN A 109 -13.45 14.27 -1.41
N ARG A 110 -14.10 13.11 -1.23
CA ARG A 110 -15.46 13.04 -0.68
C ARG A 110 -15.53 12.53 0.76
N VAL A 111 -14.52 11.80 1.21
CA VAL A 111 -14.48 11.24 2.56
C VAL A 111 -13.52 12.05 3.42
N ARG A 112 -13.98 12.45 4.60
CA ARG A 112 -13.12 13.16 5.56
C ARG A 112 -11.90 12.30 5.91
N PRO A 113 -10.67 12.84 5.96
CA PRO A 113 -9.46 12.06 6.23
C PRO A 113 -9.55 11.22 7.51
N LEU A 114 -10.07 11.80 8.60
CA LEU A 114 -10.27 11.07 9.86
C LEU A 114 -11.22 9.87 9.70
N THR A 115 -12.30 10.03 8.92
CA THR A 115 -13.24 8.95 8.63
C THR A 115 -12.58 7.84 7.82
N ALA A 116 -11.78 8.20 6.80
CA ALA A 116 -11.05 7.24 5.99
C ALA A 116 -10.02 6.44 6.82
N LEU A 117 -9.20 7.13 7.63
CA LEU A 117 -8.21 6.50 8.51
C LEU A 117 -8.87 5.59 9.56
N THR A 118 -10.00 6.03 10.13
CA THR A 118 -10.77 5.21 11.08
C THR A 118 -11.34 3.96 10.40
N ALA A 119 -11.82 4.08 9.16
CA ALA A 119 -12.34 2.93 8.40
C ALA A 119 -11.24 1.91 8.09
N ILE A 120 -10.03 2.35 7.74
CA ILE A 120 -8.87 1.47 7.50
C ILE A 120 -8.50 0.71 8.78
N VAL A 121 -8.42 1.40 9.93
CA VAL A 121 -8.14 0.74 11.21
C VAL A 121 -9.27 -0.22 11.59
N ALA A 122 -10.53 0.19 11.42
CA ALA A 122 -11.69 -0.66 11.71
C ALA A 122 -11.75 -1.92 10.82
N GLY A 123 -11.25 -1.83 9.58
CA GLY A 123 -11.16 -2.98 8.67
C GLY A 123 -9.97 -3.89 8.98
N LEU A 124 -8.78 -3.33 9.21
CA LEU A 124 -7.56 -4.10 9.47
C LEU A 124 -7.52 -4.74 10.86
N LEU A 125 -8.00 -4.05 11.90
CA LEU A 125 -7.92 -4.53 13.28
C LEU A 125 -8.52 -5.93 13.49
N PRO A 126 -9.76 -6.24 13.05
CA PRO A 126 -10.31 -7.59 13.18
C PRO A 126 -9.54 -8.64 12.36
N LEU A 127 -9.02 -8.28 11.18
CA LEU A 127 -8.25 -9.21 10.34
C LEU A 127 -6.90 -9.57 10.96
N VAL A 128 -6.20 -8.57 11.50
CA VAL A 128 -4.94 -8.78 12.22
C VAL A 128 -5.18 -9.54 13.52
N LEU A 129 -6.26 -9.23 14.24
CA LEU A 129 -6.63 -9.96 15.46
C LEU A 129 -6.93 -11.43 15.17
N ALA A 130 -7.76 -11.69 14.15
CA ALA A 130 -8.06 -13.05 13.70
C ALA A 130 -6.80 -13.78 13.22
N SER A 131 -5.88 -13.09 12.57
CA SER A 131 -4.58 -13.65 12.17
C SER A 131 -3.74 -14.06 13.38
N VAL A 132 -3.67 -13.24 14.44
CA VAL A 132 -2.92 -13.58 15.65
C VAL A 132 -3.54 -14.76 16.39
N LEU A 133 -4.87 -14.79 16.51
CA LEU A 133 -5.61 -15.80 17.28
C LEU A 133 -5.77 -17.14 16.56
N PHE A 134 -6.01 -17.10 15.24
CA PHE A 134 -6.43 -18.27 14.46
C PHE A 134 -5.64 -18.45 13.15
N GLY A 135 -4.71 -17.53 12.84
CA GLY A 135 -3.97 -17.55 11.59
C GLY A 135 -2.84 -18.58 11.55
N ALA A 136 -2.28 -18.77 10.36
CA ALA A 136 -1.21 -19.72 10.14
C ALA A 136 0.14 -19.21 10.67
N TYR A 137 0.96 -20.13 11.18
CA TYR A 137 2.35 -19.90 11.56
C TYR A 137 3.25 -20.81 10.71
N ARG A 138 4.40 -20.29 10.30
CA ARG A 138 5.39 -21.10 9.58
C ARG A 138 5.92 -22.22 10.48
N SER A 139 6.02 -23.43 9.94
CA SER A 139 6.53 -24.60 10.64
C SER A 139 8.04 -24.53 10.93
N ASP A 140 8.80 -23.84 10.09
CA ASP A 140 10.27 -23.75 10.20
C ASP A 140 10.73 -22.67 11.18
N THR A 141 10.12 -21.48 11.17
CA THR A 141 10.56 -20.34 11.99
C THR A 141 9.58 -19.94 13.09
N GLY A 142 8.37 -20.50 13.12
CA GLY A 142 7.29 -20.04 14.00
C GLY A 142 6.81 -18.61 13.69
N ALA A 143 7.10 -18.08 12.50
CA ALA A 143 6.70 -16.73 12.12
C ALA A 143 5.22 -16.69 11.72
N LEU A 144 4.50 -15.67 12.20
CA LEU A 144 3.10 -15.45 11.86
C LEU A 144 2.94 -15.11 10.36
N VAL A 145 2.22 -15.97 9.65
CA VAL A 145 1.73 -15.75 8.28
C VAL A 145 0.34 -15.13 8.33
N GLY A 146 -0.46 -15.51 9.33
CA GLY A 146 -1.80 -14.98 9.51
C GLY A 146 -2.75 -15.41 8.41
N LEU A 147 -3.67 -14.53 8.05
CA LEU A 147 -4.65 -14.72 6.98
C LEU A 147 -4.19 -14.12 5.63
N PHE A 148 -3.02 -13.46 5.60
CA PHE A 148 -2.55 -12.65 4.47
C PHE A 148 -1.58 -13.40 3.54
N GLY A 149 -1.55 -14.74 3.57
CA GLY A 149 -0.77 -15.58 2.65
C GLY A 149 0.75 -15.59 2.87
N SER A 150 1.37 -14.48 3.30
CA SER A 150 2.79 -14.41 3.59
C SER A 150 3.12 -13.61 4.85
N LYS A 151 4.21 -13.96 5.53
CA LYS A 151 4.69 -13.20 6.71
C LYS A 151 5.01 -11.73 6.40
N ASN A 152 5.38 -11.44 5.16
CA ASN A 152 5.72 -10.08 4.73
C ASN A 152 4.47 -9.23 4.50
N GLU A 153 3.44 -9.81 3.88
CA GLU A 153 2.14 -9.15 3.74
C GLU A 153 1.48 -8.93 5.11
N MET A 154 1.50 -9.95 5.98
CA MET A 154 1.02 -9.83 7.37
C MET A 154 1.71 -8.67 8.10
N ALA A 155 3.04 -8.60 8.02
CA ALA A 155 3.81 -7.55 8.66
C ALA A 155 3.56 -6.16 8.03
N GLY A 156 3.37 -6.09 6.70
CA GLY A 156 3.03 -4.86 5.99
C GLY A 156 1.68 -4.30 6.40
N MET A 157 0.64 -5.15 6.45
CA MET A 157 -0.70 -4.75 6.90
C MET A 157 -0.71 -4.34 8.38
N SER A 158 0.07 -5.05 9.21
CA SER A 158 0.26 -4.71 10.62
C SER A 158 0.99 -3.38 10.82
N ALA A 159 1.95 -3.04 9.94
CA ALA A 159 2.63 -1.74 9.97
C ALA A 159 1.70 -0.59 9.60
N ILE A 160 0.84 -0.76 8.59
CA ILE A 160 -0.22 0.21 8.25
C ILE A 160 -1.16 0.41 9.44
N LEU A 161 -1.64 -0.69 10.04
CA LEU A 161 -2.49 -0.65 11.22
C LEU A 161 -1.81 0.09 12.38
N ALA A 162 -0.52 -0.18 12.62
CA ALA A 162 0.23 0.46 13.70
C ALA A 162 0.42 1.97 13.46
N LEU A 163 0.86 2.36 12.25
CA LEU A 163 1.13 3.76 11.91
C LEU A 163 -0.14 4.62 11.94
N ILE A 164 -1.25 4.13 11.39
CA ILE A 164 -2.52 4.87 11.47
C ILE A 164 -3.05 4.84 12.91
N GLY A 165 -2.95 3.69 13.59
CA GLY A 165 -3.42 3.49 14.96
C GLY A 165 -2.79 4.49 15.94
N VAL A 166 -1.47 4.66 15.89
CA VAL A 166 -0.79 5.62 16.78
C VAL A 166 -1.23 7.05 16.49
N GLY A 167 -1.40 7.44 15.22
CA GLY A 167 -1.86 8.76 14.83
C GLY A 167 -3.25 9.07 15.39
N LEU A 168 -4.16 8.08 15.37
CA LEU A 168 -5.47 8.19 16.00
C LEU A 168 -5.39 8.24 17.53
N ALA A 169 -4.52 7.44 18.16
CA ALA A 169 -4.41 7.34 19.62
C ALA A 169 -3.90 8.62 20.28
N VAL A 170 -2.87 9.25 19.69
CA VAL A 170 -2.17 10.40 20.29
C VAL A 170 -2.85 11.74 19.99
N SER A 171 -3.79 11.78 19.04
CA SER A 171 -4.46 13.03 18.69
C SER A 171 -5.44 13.47 19.78
N ALA A 172 -5.16 14.62 20.40
CA ALA A 172 -5.99 15.20 21.45
C ALA A 172 -7.35 15.72 20.95
N THR A 173 -7.50 15.96 19.65
CA THR A 173 -8.74 16.49 19.04
C THR A 173 -9.73 15.39 18.66
N ILE A 174 -9.32 14.12 18.72
CA ILE A 174 -10.15 12.96 18.38
C ILE A 174 -10.91 12.46 19.61
N ARG A 175 -12.14 11.98 19.38
CA ARG A 175 -13.02 11.44 20.43
C ARG A 175 -12.41 10.17 21.05
N TRP A 176 -12.58 10.00 22.37
CA TRP A 176 -11.95 8.90 23.12
C TRP A 176 -12.19 7.48 22.53
N PRO A 177 -13.36 7.11 21.96
CA PRO A 177 -13.54 5.75 21.43
C PRO A 177 -12.65 5.49 20.21
N VAL A 178 -12.49 6.49 19.34
CA VAL A 178 -11.63 6.38 18.15
C VAL A 178 -10.15 6.36 18.56
N ARG A 179 -9.79 7.08 19.63
CA ARG A 179 -8.44 7.02 20.21
C ARG A 179 -8.14 5.63 20.78
N LEU A 180 -9.09 5.01 21.48
CA LEU A 180 -8.94 3.63 21.98
C LEU A 180 -8.83 2.62 20.84
N LEU A 181 -9.65 2.76 19.78
CA LEU A 181 -9.52 1.94 18.58
C LEU A 181 -8.12 2.08 17.97
N GLY A 182 -7.61 3.31 17.88
CA GLY A 182 -6.25 3.59 17.43
C GLY A 182 -5.17 2.95 18.32
N ALA A 183 -5.32 3.06 19.65
CA ALA A 183 -4.38 2.47 20.59
C ALA A 183 -4.37 0.93 20.51
N ALA A 184 -5.55 0.31 20.41
CA ALA A 184 -5.69 -1.12 20.18
C ALA A 184 -5.04 -1.54 18.85
N GLY A 185 -5.27 -0.78 17.78
CA GLY A 185 -4.63 -1.00 16.48
C GLY A 185 -3.10 -0.89 16.55
N PHE A 186 -2.58 0.12 17.24
CA PHE A 186 -1.14 0.28 17.43
C PHE A 186 -0.52 -0.90 18.16
N LEU A 187 -1.05 -1.26 19.34
CA LEU A 187 -0.52 -2.35 20.15
C LEU A 187 -0.58 -3.68 19.39
N LEU A 188 -1.74 -3.99 18.80
CA LEU A 188 -1.92 -5.22 18.04
C LEU A 188 -1.02 -5.27 16.79
N GLY A 189 -0.87 -4.15 16.07
CA GLY A 189 -0.01 -4.06 14.90
C GLY A 189 1.46 -4.30 15.26
N VAL A 190 1.95 -3.69 16.35
CA VAL A 190 3.32 -3.94 16.84
C VAL A 190 3.51 -5.40 17.23
N THR A 191 2.57 -5.97 18.00
CA THR A 191 2.61 -7.39 18.38
C THR A 191 2.65 -8.30 17.15
N ALA A 192 1.80 -8.06 16.16
CA ALA A 192 1.76 -8.86 14.95
C ALA A 192 3.05 -8.75 14.11
N ILE A 193 3.70 -7.59 14.05
CA ILE A 193 5.00 -7.42 13.38
C ILE A 193 6.08 -8.26 14.08
N LEU A 194 6.11 -8.24 15.41
CA LEU A 194 7.07 -9.03 16.18
C LEU A 194 6.85 -10.54 15.94
N LEU A 195 5.60 -10.99 15.95
CA LEU A 195 5.25 -12.39 15.66
C LEU A 195 5.55 -12.79 14.22
N ALA A 196 5.39 -11.88 13.25
CA ALA A 196 5.70 -12.15 11.84
C ALA A 196 7.21 -12.23 11.56
N GLN A 197 8.06 -11.76 12.48
CA GLN A 197 9.53 -11.78 12.37
C GLN A 197 10.04 -11.20 11.03
N SER A 198 9.35 -10.18 10.50
CA SER A 198 9.71 -9.52 9.25
C SER A 198 10.66 -8.35 9.52
N VAL A 199 11.93 -8.56 9.16
CA VAL A 199 13.00 -7.56 9.31
C VAL A 199 12.65 -6.26 8.60
N GLY A 200 12.03 -6.33 7.41
CA GLY A 200 11.58 -5.16 6.67
C GLY A 200 10.60 -4.32 7.49
N ALA A 201 9.53 -4.93 8.03
CA ALA A 201 8.54 -4.21 8.83
C ALA A 201 9.10 -3.67 10.16
N LEU A 202 10.03 -4.39 10.79
CA LEU A 202 10.74 -3.93 12.00
C LEU A 202 11.59 -2.69 11.73
N ILE A 203 12.06 -2.51 10.49
CA ILE A 203 12.77 -1.30 10.05
C ILE A 203 11.76 -0.22 9.65
N TYR A 204 10.81 -0.53 8.77
CA TYR A 204 9.88 0.47 8.22
C TYR A 204 9.03 1.16 9.29
N LEU A 205 8.64 0.46 10.36
CA LEU A 205 7.79 1.04 11.40
C LEU A 205 8.49 2.20 12.16
N PRO A 206 9.69 2.03 12.76
CA PRO A 206 10.44 3.15 13.36
C PRO A 206 10.70 4.31 12.39
N PHE A 207 11.06 4.02 11.13
CA PHE A 207 11.25 5.06 10.12
C PHE A 207 9.95 5.81 9.82
N GLY A 208 8.83 5.10 9.70
CA GLY A 208 7.50 5.69 9.52
C GLY A 208 7.07 6.55 10.71
N LEU A 209 7.32 6.09 11.93
CA LEU A 209 7.08 6.87 13.15
C LEU A 209 7.96 8.12 13.22
N GLY A 210 9.24 7.99 12.87
CA GLY A 210 10.17 9.12 12.80
C GLY A 210 9.73 10.15 11.75
N ALA A 211 9.32 9.70 10.56
CA ALA A 211 8.78 10.57 9.53
C ALA A 211 7.47 11.26 9.98
N TYR A 212 6.58 10.52 10.64
CA TYR A 212 5.35 11.08 11.21
C TYR A 212 5.65 12.18 12.23
N LEU A 213 6.56 11.93 13.17
CA LEU A 213 7.01 12.92 14.15
C LEU A 213 7.67 14.13 13.49
N ALA A 214 8.52 13.91 12.48
CA ALA A 214 9.17 14.97 11.72
C ALA A 214 8.13 15.88 11.04
N VAL A 215 7.08 15.31 10.44
CA VAL A 215 5.97 16.08 9.86
C VAL A 215 5.21 16.87 10.92
N LEU A 216 4.92 16.27 12.09
CA LEU A 216 4.25 16.97 13.19
C LEU A 216 5.07 18.14 13.72
N ILE A 217 6.39 17.96 13.87
CA ILE A 217 7.32 19.02 14.28
C ILE A 217 7.38 20.10 13.21
N ALA A 218 7.56 19.72 11.93
CA ALA A 218 7.64 20.64 10.80
C ALA A 218 6.35 21.45 10.61
N ALA A 219 5.18 20.90 10.94
CA ALA A 219 3.90 21.59 10.90
C ALA A 219 3.80 22.73 11.95
N ARG A 220 4.61 22.70 13.01
CA ARG A 220 4.71 23.78 14.00
C ARG A 220 5.71 24.88 13.62
N LEU A 221 6.52 24.65 12.59
CA LEU A 221 7.54 25.60 12.15
C LEU A 221 6.96 26.68 11.22
N PRO A 222 7.51 27.91 11.24
CA PRO A 222 7.21 28.91 10.23
C PRO A 222 7.58 28.39 8.83
N VAL A 223 6.91 28.90 7.79
CA VAL A 223 7.04 28.40 6.41
C VAL A 223 8.50 28.37 5.93
N SER A 224 9.28 29.40 6.27
CA SER A 224 10.71 29.47 5.94
C SER A 224 11.52 28.35 6.62
N ALA A 225 11.31 28.11 7.92
CA ALA A 225 11.99 27.05 8.65
C ALA A 225 11.54 25.65 8.20
N ARG A 226 10.29 25.50 7.72
CA ARG A 226 9.78 24.24 7.15
C ARG A 226 10.50 23.88 5.85
N LEU A 227 10.70 24.85 4.97
CA LEU A 227 11.47 24.63 3.73
C LEU A 227 12.90 24.20 4.07
N VAL A 228 13.56 24.88 5.01
CA VAL A 228 14.90 24.51 5.47
C VAL A 228 14.92 23.11 6.06
N ALA A 229 13.95 22.75 6.91
CA ALA A 229 13.86 21.42 7.51
C ALA A 229 13.66 20.32 6.45
N VAL A 230 12.84 20.56 5.42
CA VAL A 230 12.63 19.62 4.31
C VAL A 230 13.90 19.48 3.48
N LEU A 231 14.54 20.59 3.11
CA LEU A 231 15.77 20.56 2.31
C LEU A 231 16.93 19.91 3.07
N PHE A 232 17.10 20.23 4.36
CA PHE A 232 18.11 19.64 5.20
C PHE A 232 17.85 18.15 5.44
N GLY A 233 16.60 17.76 5.73
CA GLY A 233 16.21 16.36 5.85
C GLY A 233 16.45 15.58 4.56
N GLY A 234 16.13 16.17 3.41
CA GLY A 234 16.43 15.62 2.09
C GLY A 234 17.93 15.45 1.85
N LEU A 235 18.73 16.47 2.19
CA LEU A 235 20.19 16.41 2.07
C LEU A 235 20.78 15.31 2.96
N VAL A 236 20.40 15.26 4.25
CA VAL A 236 20.86 14.21 5.18
C VAL A 236 20.47 12.82 4.68
N SER A 237 19.26 12.66 4.17
CA SER A 237 18.80 11.39 3.59
C SER A 237 19.61 10.99 2.36
N CYS A 238 19.93 11.96 1.49
CA CYS A 238 20.77 11.75 0.31
C CYS A 238 22.21 11.36 0.70
N LEU A 239 22.82 12.09 1.63
CA LEU A 239 24.15 11.79 2.15
C LEU A 239 24.21 10.42 2.82
N MET A 240 23.18 10.05 3.58
CA MET A 240 23.07 8.73 4.19
C MET A 240 22.98 7.64 3.11
N ALA A 241 22.18 7.84 2.06
CA ALA A 241 22.08 6.90 0.95
C ALA A 241 23.42 6.72 0.22
N VAL A 242 24.15 7.82 -0.03
CA VAL A 242 25.49 7.79 -0.64
C VAL A 242 26.49 7.06 0.27
N ALA A 243 26.47 7.32 1.58
CA ALA A 243 27.35 6.67 2.53
C ALA A 243 27.09 5.16 2.62
N ILE A 244 25.81 4.75 2.65
CA ILE A 244 25.41 3.33 2.61
C ILE A 244 25.90 2.68 1.31
N ALA A 245 25.75 3.36 0.17
CA ALA A 245 26.21 2.84 -1.12
C ALA A 245 27.74 2.70 -1.18
N ALA A 246 28.47 3.70 -0.70
CA ALA A 246 29.93 3.71 -0.68
C ALA A 246 30.52 2.64 0.27
N HIS A 247 29.80 2.30 1.34
CA HIS A 247 30.22 1.34 2.35
C HIS A 247 29.32 0.09 2.38
N PHE A 248 28.81 -0.34 1.23
CA PHE A 248 27.83 -1.41 1.14
C PHE A 248 28.29 -2.71 1.82
N ALA A 249 29.56 -3.10 1.68
CA ALA A 249 30.09 -4.30 2.32
C ALA A 249 30.03 -4.21 3.86
N LEU A 250 30.36 -3.05 4.43
CA LEU A 250 30.29 -2.83 5.88
C LEU A 250 28.84 -2.77 6.36
N ALA A 251 27.96 -2.09 5.61
CA ALA A 251 26.53 -2.07 5.88
C ALA A 251 25.92 -3.48 5.80
N SER A 252 26.38 -4.30 4.86
CA SER A 252 26.01 -5.70 4.68
C SER A 252 26.36 -6.55 5.89
N ALA A 253 27.61 -6.44 6.35
CA ALA A 253 28.08 -7.16 7.53
C ALA A 253 27.32 -6.73 8.80
N ALA A 254 27.18 -5.42 9.03
CA ALA A 254 26.46 -4.90 10.20
C ALA A 254 24.98 -5.34 10.22
N PHE A 255 24.33 -5.39 9.07
CA PHE A 255 22.95 -5.89 8.96
C PHE A 255 22.85 -7.39 9.23
N LEU A 256 23.80 -8.19 8.72
CA LEU A 256 23.87 -9.62 8.99
C LEU A 256 24.02 -9.87 10.49
N ASP A 257 24.91 -9.14 11.16
CA ASP A 257 25.12 -9.25 12.61
C ASP A 257 23.86 -8.86 13.40
N LEU A 258 23.15 -7.81 12.98
CA LEU A 258 21.95 -7.32 13.68
C LEU A 258 20.71 -8.18 13.44
N THR A 259 20.58 -8.77 12.26
CA THR A 259 19.32 -9.42 11.82
C THR A 259 19.44 -10.94 11.66
N GLY A 260 20.65 -11.48 11.72
CA GLY A 260 20.96 -12.87 11.41
C GLY A 260 20.70 -13.24 9.95
N LYS A 261 20.55 -12.24 9.05
CA LYS A 261 20.24 -12.44 7.63
C LYS A 261 21.23 -11.72 6.77
N ASP A 262 21.75 -12.41 5.77
CA ASP A 262 22.67 -11.80 4.83
C ASP A 262 21.96 -10.69 4.03
N LEU A 263 22.63 -9.55 3.90
CA LEU A 263 22.20 -8.45 3.04
C LEU A 263 22.43 -8.81 1.57
N THR A 264 23.16 -9.89 1.26
CA THR A 264 23.02 -10.59 -0.01
C THR A 264 21.58 -11.08 -0.09
N LEU A 265 20.75 -10.28 -0.74
CA LEU A 265 19.34 -10.53 -0.99
C LEU A 265 19.19 -11.87 -1.71
N THR A 266 19.11 -12.98 -0.96
CA THR A 266 19.20 -14.36 -1.46
C THR A 266 18.37 -14.56 -2.73
N GLY A 267 19.05 -14.77 -3.86
CA GLY A 267 18.49 -14.88 -5.21
C GLY A 267 17.97 -13.59 -5.88
N ARG A 268 17.74 -12.47 -5.17
CA ARG A 268 17.26 -11.23 -5.78
C ARG A 268 18.27 -10.57 -6.72
N ILE A 269 19.57 -10.79 -6.52
CA ILE A 269 20.60 -10.28 -7.44
C ILE A 269 20.38 -10.86 -8.83
N GLU A 270 20.24 -12.18 -8.93
CA GLU A 270 19.97 -12.88 -10.19
C GLU A 270 18.62 -12.45 -10.78
N LEU A 271 17.59 -12.36 -9.94
CA LEU A 271 16.27 -11.91 -10.35
C LEU A 271 16.25 -10.45 -10.85
N TRP A 272 17.03 -9.53 -10.26
CA TRP A 272 17.16 -8.17 -10.76
C TRP A 272 18.04 -8.06 -11.99
N GLN A 273 19.07 -8.89 -12.13
CA GLN A 273 19.87 -8.95 -13.36
C GLN A 273 19.00 -9.35 -14.55
N VAL A 274 18.11 -10.32 -14.40
CA VAL A 274 17.14 -10.68 -15.44
C VAL A 274 16.24 -9.47 -15.78
N ALA A 275 15.70 -8.78 -14.79
CA ALA A 275 14.89 -7.58 -15.01
C ALA A 275 15.66 -6.47 -15.75
N LEU A 276 16.90 -6.19 -15.33
CA LEU A 276 17.75 -5.16 -15.93
C LEU A 276 18.10 -5.48 -17.38
N ASN A 277 18.37 -6.75 -17.71
CA ASN A 277 18.61 -7.18 -19.08
C ASN A 277 17.38 -6.94 -19.98
N LEU A 278 16.18 -7.27 -19.49
CA LEU A 278 14.93 -7.03 -20.22
C LEU A 278 14.62 -5.54 -20.38
N ILE A 279 14.93 -4.73 -19.36
CA ILE A 279 14.83 -3.27 -19.46
C ILE A 279 15.81 -2.75 -20.50
N ALA A 280 17.04 -3.27 -20.56
CA ALA A 280 18.02 -2.85 -21.55
C ALA A 280 17.59 -3.18 -23.00
N GLU A 281 16.83 -4.26 -23.19
CA GLU A 281 16.25 -4.61 -24.50
C GLU A 281 15.12 -3.65 -24.93
N ARG A 282 14.32 -3.14 -23.98
CA ARG A 282 13.18 -2.25 -24.26
C ARG A 282 13.11 -1.07 -23.26
N PRO A 283 14.08 -0.14 -23.28
CA PRO A 283 14.26 0.85 -22.21
C PRO A 283 13.16 1.90 -22.12
N LEU A 284 12.47 2.18 -23.24
CA LEU A 284 11.41 3.20 -23.28
C LEU A 284 10.02 2.65 -23.00
N LEU A 285 9.68 1.51 -23.63
CA LEU A 285 8.31 0.98 -23.62
C LEU A 285 8.15 -0.23 -22.71
N GLY A 286 9.25 -0.90 -22.33
CA GLY A 286 9.21 -2.15 -21.58
C GLY A 286 8.47 -3.27 -22.34
N THR A 287 7.90 -4.21 -21.60
CA THR A 287 7.19 -5.39 -22.13
C THR A 287 5.66 -5.32 -21.99
N GLY A 288 5.14 -4.22 -21.43
CA GLY A 288 3.73 -4.05 -21.07
C GLY A 288 3.49 -4.18 -19.57
N PHE A 289 2.50 -3.44 -19.04
CA PHE A 289 2.19 -3.48 -17.61
C PHE A 289 1.72 -4.87 -17.18
N GLN A 290 2.31 -5.39 -16.09
CA GLN A 290 2.01 -6.71 -15.53
C GLN A 290 2.15 -7.87 -16.55
N ALA A 291 2.98 -7.69 -17.59
CA ALA A 291 3.18 -8.69 -18.64
C ALA A 291 4.32 -9.67 -18.35
N PHE A 292 5.06 -9.50 -17.26
CA PHE A 292 6.22 -10.35 -16.96
C PHE A 292 5.84 -11.67 -16.27
N TRP A 293 5.09 -11.62 -15.17
CA TRP A 293 4.72 -12.78 -14.36
C TRP A 293 3.49 -13.50 -14.90
N VAL A 294 3.56 -13.96 -16.15
CA VAL A 294 2.47 -14.63 -16.87
C VAL A 294 2.89 -16.07 -17.17
N PRO A 295 2.03 -17.08 -16.96
CA PRO A 295 2.30 -18.45 -17.41
C PRO A 295 2.68 -18.48 -18.89
N ASP A 296 3.54 -19.42 -19.27
CA ASP A 296 4.08 -19.58 -20.62
C ASP A 296 5.06 -18.46 -21.06
N HIS A 297 5.37 -17.49 -20.19
CA HIS A 297 6.47 -16.56 -20.41
C HIS A 297 7.81 -17.19 -19.98
N ALA A 298 8.64 -17.58 -20.93
CA ALA A 298 9.86 -18.36 -20.66
C ALA A 298 10.81 -17.77 -19.58
N PRO A 299 11.09 -16.45 -19.53
CA PRO A 299 11.86 -15.85 -18.44
C PRO A 299 11.20 -15.99 -17.06
N ALA A 300 9.87 -15.92 -16.98
CA ALA A 300 9.15 -16.09 -15.72
C ALA A 300 9.14 -17.55 -15.27
N GLU A 301 8.94 -18.51 -16.18
CA GLU A 301 9.02 -19.95 -15.90
C GLU A 301 10.41 -20.36 -15.40
N ALA A 302 11.47 -19.81 -16.00
CA ALA A 302 12.84 -20.04 -15.55
C ALA A 302 13.05 -19.54 -14.11
N LEU A 303 12.58 -18.33 -13.79
CA LEU A 303 12.68 -17.80 -12.44
C LEU A 303 11.83 -18.61 -11.45
N TRP A 304 10.59 -18.95 -11.76
CA TRP A 304 9.78 -19.80 -10.88
C TRP A 304 10.44 -21.15 -10.61
N THR A 305 11.10 -21.75 -11.61
CA THR A 305 11.85 -23.00 -11.44
C THR A 305 13.06 -22.82 -10.53
N ILE A 306 13.86 -21.76 -10.74
CA ILE A 306 15.04 -21.43 -9.91
C ILE A 306 14.64 -21.22 -8.44
N PHE A 307 13.50 -20.57 -8.20
CA PHE A 307 13.00 -20.26 -6.85
C PHE A 307 12.09 -21.34 -6.25
N GLY A 308 11.83 -22.44 -6.96
CA GLY A 308 10.94 -23.52 -6.49
C GLY A 308 9.49 -23.08 -6.27
N ILE A 309 8.96 -22.19 -7.12
CA ILE A 309 7.60 -21.65 -7.03
C ILE A 309 6.69 -22.43 -7.98
N ASP A 310 6.26 -23.61 -7.53
CA ASP A 310 5.41 -24.52 -8.32
C ASP A 310 4.03 -23.91 -8.66
N SER A 311 3.56 -22.99 -7.82
CA SER A 311 2.26 -22.32 -7.98
C SER A 311 2.22 -21.32 -9.12
N ARG A 312 3.37 -20.96 -9.73
CA ARG A 312 3.50 -19.96 -10.80
C ARG A 312 2.71 -18.67 -10.52
N SER A 313 2.70 -18.25 -9.27
CA SER A 313 1.89 -17.14 -8.78
C SER A 313 2.48 -16.54 -7.50
N GLY A 314 2.10 -15.29 -7.18
CA GLY A 314 2.49 -14.64 -5.93
C GLY A 314 3.96 -14.20 -5.86
N PHE A 315 4.65 -14.12 -7.00
CA PHE A 315 6.04 -13.69 -7.08
C PHE A 315 6.16 -12.31 -7.72
N ASN A 316 7.12 -11.52 -7.25
CA ASN A 316 7.40 -10.18 -7.76
C ASN A 316 8.87 -9.84 -7.55
N PHE A 317 9.34 -8.78 -8.21
CA PHE A 317 10.75 -8.38 -8.10
C PHE A 317 11.10 -7.75 -6.74
N HIS A 318 10.12 -7.57 -5.85
CA HIS A 318 10.24 -6.81 -4.61
C HIS A 318 10.85 -5.41 -4.82
N ASN A 319 10.63 -4.88 -6.03
CA ASN A 319 11.08 -3.58 -6.49
C ASN A 319 10.04 -3.08 -7.48
N ALA A 320 9.31 -2.03 -7.09
CA ALA A 320 8.23 -1.47 -7.89
C ALA A 320 8.69 -0.90 -9.24
N TYR A 321 9.97 -0.51 -9.38
CA TYR A 321 10.52 -0.02 -10.65
C TYR A 321 10.87 -1.15 -11.63
N LEU A 322 11.08 -2.36 -11.12
CA LEU A 322 11.40 -3.54 -11.94
C LEU A 322 10.18 -4.43 -12.20
N SER A 323 9.04 -4.13 -11.56
CA SER A 323 7.81 -4.96 -11.60
C SER A 323 6.81 -4.47 -12.63
#